data_AF-A0A374JTQ4-F1
#
_entry.id   AF-A0A374JTQ4-F1
#
_cell.length_a   1.000
_cell.length_b   1.000
_cell.length_c   1.000
_cell.angle_alpha   90.00
_cell.angle_beta   90.00
_cell.angle_gamma   90.00
#
_symmetry.space_group_name_H-M   'P 1'
#
loop_
_entity.id
_entity.type
_entity.pdbx_description
1 polymer ?
#
loop_
_entity_poly.entity_id
_entity_poly.type
_entity_poly.pdbx_seq_one_letter_code
_entity_poly.pdbx_strand_id
1 'polypeptide(L)'
;MESKDGTWIMYGVSEDDPECLHTVDELIEYIEEVGFLPLFRNEIPGFSVEERTTEKYWWSEDPQRDPWVWREIIARRGDIAYGKFFHNKAGFISKKWFPYFANYRRAGYDFDARWDDELASFRQKKIMDLFMDDRIDEESDEEFAAEKLDSMYNTELFSFDIKKLAGFGKGGEKGFEGTMTQLQMQTYLCACDFRKRLNKKGAEYGWNVAVYSMPEKLWGYDHVTSAYGESPEESWERIVKHMDDIYPIATEKQIKKVLK
;
A
#
# COMPACT_ATOMS: atom_id res chain seq x y z
N MET A 1 -5.97 -16.48 -0.97
CA MET A 1 -5.15 -17.66 -0.62
C MET A 1 -5.64 -18.33 0.64
N GLU A 2 -6.31 -19.47 0.45
CA GLU A 2 -6.65 -20.42 1.52
C GLU A 2 -5.79 -21.67 1.33
N SER A 3 -5.38 -22.28 2.45
CA SER A 3 -4.73 -23.59 2.44
C SER A 3 -5.80 -24.63 2.75
N LYS A 4 -6.02 -25.56 1.82
CA LYS A 4 -6.83 -26.75 2.06
C LYS A 4 -5.91 -27.95 2.06
N ASP A 5 -5.82 -28.64 3.20
CA ASP A 5 -4.99 -29.84 3.38
C ASP A 5 -3.50 -29.62 3.04
N GLY A 6 -2.97 -28.41 3.27
CA GLY A 6 -1.58 -28.06 2.99
C GLY A 6 -1.30 -27.72 1.51
N THR A 7 -2.31 -27.78 0.64
CA THR A 7 -2.21 -27.37 -0.76
C THR A 7 -2.80 -25.97 -0.93
N TRP A 8 -2.02 -25.09 -1.55
CA TRP A 8 -2.47 -23.74 -1.91
C TRP A 8 -3.39 -23.83 -3.13
N ILE A 9 -4.59 -23.27 -3.01
CA ILE A 9 -5.53 -23.17 -4.12
C ILE A 9 -5.66 -21.71 -4.51
N MET A 10 -5.37 -21.44 -5.77
CA MET A 10 -5.60 -20.17 -6.45
C MET A 10 -6.87 -20.36 -7.29
N TYR A 11 -7.93 -19.59 -7.03
CA TYR A 11 -9.22 -19.86 -7.66
C TYR A 11 -9.26 -19.40 -9.12
N GLY A 12 -8.80 -18.19 -9.39
CA GLY A 12 -8.79 -17.63 -10.73
C GLY A 12 -10.18 -17.45 -11.34
N VAL A 13 -10.19 -17.08 -12.62
CA VAL A 13 -11.34 -17.16 -13.52
C VAL A 13 -10.89 -17.77 -14.85
N SER A 14 -11.84 -18.32 -15.62
CA SER A 14 -11.56 -18.87 -16.95
C SER A 14 -10.98 -17.79 -17.88
N GLU A 15 -10.00 -18.17 -18.72
CA GLU A 15 -9.38 -17.24 -19.69
C GLU A 15 -10.38 -16.73 -20.74
N ASP A 16 -11.45 -17.49 -21.03
CA ASP A 16 -12.53 -17.09 -21.94
C ASP A 16 -13.67 -16.32 -21.23
N ASP A 17 -13.55 -16.07 -19.92
CA ASP A 17 -14.57 -15.31 -19.18
C ASP A 17 -14.51 -13.83 -19.60
N PRO A 18 -15.65 -13.20 -19.95
CA PRO A 18 -15.67 -11.79 -20.37
C PRO A 18 -15.16 -10.81 -19.29
N GLU A 19 -15.12 -11.24 -18.03
CA GLU A 19 -14.61 -10.46 -16.91
C GLU A 19 -13.12 -10.71 -16.60
N CYS A 20 -12.45 -11.60 -17.35
CA CYS A 20 -11.04 -11.90 -17.17
C CYS A 20 -10.16 -10.76 -17.69
N LEU A 21 -9.26 -10.28 -16.83
CA LEU A 21 -8.23 -9.30 -17.16
C LEU A 21 -6.98 -10.04 -17.66
N HIS A 22 -6.49 -9.62 -18.81
CA HIS A 22 -5.37 -10.21 -19.53
C HIS A 22 -4.10 -9.38 -19.49
N THR A 23 -4.21 -8.08 -19.21
CA THR A 23 -3.06 -7.17 -19.18
C THR A 23 -3.03 -6.28 -17.94
N VAL A 24 -1.85 -5.73 -17.64
CA VAL A 24 -1.67 -4.75 -16.56
C VAL A 24 -2.49 -3.48 -16.79
N ASP A 25 -2.69 -3.06 -18.05
CA ASP A 25 -3.43 -1.85 -18.37
C ASP A 25 -4.93 -2.06 -18.15
N GLU A 26 -5.48 -3.22 -18.51
CA GLU A 26 -6.86 -3.60 -18.17
C GLU A 26 -7.08 -3.65 -16.65
N LEU A 27 -6.10 -4.16 -15.88
CA LEU A 27 -6.17 -4.13 -14.42
C LEU A 27 -6.16 -2.70 -13.87
N ILE A 28 -5.35 -1.80 -14.43
CA ILE A 28 -5.31 -0.39 -14.03
C ILE A 28 -6.65 0.28 -14.31
N GLU A 29 -7.20 0.11 -15.52
CA GLU A 29 -8.52 0.64 -15.90
C GLU A 29 -9.62 0.12 -14.96
N TYR A 30 -9.60 -1.17 -14.67
CA TYR A 30 -10.54 -1.78 -13.74
C TYR A 30 -10.41 -1.22 -12.32
N ILE A 31 -9.19 -1.04 -11.79
CA ILE A 31 -8.97 -0.42 -10.47
C ILE A 31 -9.48 1.02 -10.42
N GLU A 32 -9.30 1.80 -11.48
CA GLU A 32 -9.81 3.17 -11.56
C GLU A 32 -11.36 3.21 -11.60
N GLU A 33 -11.99 2.22 -12.23
CA GLU A 33 -13.44 2.05 -12.24
C GLU A 33 -13.97 1.68 -10.83
N VAL A 34 -13.45 0.60 -10.24
CA VAL A 34 -14.00 0.04 -8.99
C VAL A 34 -13.49 0.74 -7.74
N GLY A 35 -12.39 1.48 -7.85
CA GLY A 35 -11.81 2.29 -6.79
C GLY A 35 -10.98 1.53 -5.75
N PHE A 36 -11.36 0.31 -5.41
CA PHE A 36 -10.70 -0.55 -4.42
C PHE A 36 -10.59 -1.96 -4.98
N LEU A 37 -9.45 -2.63 -4.80
CA LEU A 37 -9.34 -4.02 -5.26
C LEU A 37 -8.33 -4.84 -4.43
N PRO A 38 -8.80 -5.73 -3.55
CA PRO A 38 -7.95 -6.72 -2.89
C PRO A 38 -7.19 -7.58 -3.90
N LEU A 39 -5.95 -7.94 -3.60
CA LEU A 39 -5.15 -8.79 -4.50
C LEU A 39 -5.69 -10.23 -4.53
N PHE A 40 -6.17 -10.71 -3.38
CA PHE A 40 -6.63 -12.09 -3.20
C PHE A 40 -8.10 -12.16 -2.84
N ARG A 41 -8.69 -13.32 -3.14
CA ARG A 41 -10.07 -13.66 -2.84
C ARG A 41 -10.43 -13.36 -1.38
N ASN A 42 -11.66 -12.88 -1.22
CA ASN A 42 -12.26 -12.55 0.05
C ASN A 42 -13.73 -12.98 0.07
N GLU A 43 -14.50 -12.47 1.03
CA GLU A 43 -15.89 -12.88 1.22
C GLU A 43 -16.88 -12.20 0.28
N ILE A 44 -16.43 -11.22 -0.52
CA ILE A 44 -17.22 -10.59 -1.58
C ILE A 44 -16.82 -11.26 -2.90
N PRO A 45 -17.72 -12.04 -3.54
CA PRO A 45 -17.42 -12.71 -4.80
C PRO A 45 -17.05 -11.72 -5.91
N GLY A 46 -16.01 -12.03 -6.70
CA GLY A 46 -15.57 -11.20 -7.83
C GLY A 46 -14.88 -9.90 -7.44
N PHE A 47 -14.61 -9.69 -6.14
CA PHE A 47 -13.95 -8.49 -5.61
C PHE A 47 -12.48 -8.75 -5.28
N SER A 48 -11.72 -9.26 -6.25
CA SER A 48 -10.27 -9.37 -6.12
C SER A 48 -9.58 -9.53 -7.47
N VAL A 49 -8.29 -9.20 -7.55
CA VAL A 49 -7.46 -9.51 -8.73
C VAL A 49 -7.43 -11.01 -8.99
N GLU A 50 -7.33 -11.82 -7.93
CA GLU A 50 -7.45 -13.28 -7.99
C GLU A 50 -8.70 -13.75 -8.75
N GLU A 51 -9.86 -13.16 -8.49
CA GLU A 51 -11.12 -13.56 -9.15
C GLU A 51 -11.37 -12.85 -10.48
N ARG A 52 -10.45 -12.00 -10.92
CA ARG A 52 -10.48 -11.27 -12.21
C ARG A 52 -9.36 -11.68 -13.15
N THR A 53 -8.57 -12.69 -12.80
CA THR A 53 -7.43 -13.15 -13.61
C THR A 53 -7.36 -14.67 -13.60
N THR A 54 -6.78 -15.27 -14.63
CA THR A 54 -6.52 -16.71 -14.61
C THR A 54 -5.37 -17.05 -13.67
N GLU A 55 -5.57 -18.09 -12.87
CA GLU A 55 -4.59 -18.68 -11.95
C GLU A 55 -3.31 -19.17 -12.66
N LYS A 56 -3.41 -19.50 -13.95
CA LYS A 56 -2.34 -20.07 -14.77
C LYS A 56 -1.10 -19.17 -14.89
N TYR A 57 -1.28 -17.85 -14.86
CA TYR A 57 -0.19 -16.90 -15.09
C TYR A 57 0.44 -16.35 -13.81
N TRP A 58 -0.16 -16.59 -12.64
CA TRP A 58 0.39 -16.13 -11.38
C TRP A 58 1.76 -16.76 -11.12
N TRP A 59 2.74 -15.93 -10.75
CA TRP A 59 4.13 -16.34 -10.51
C TRP A 59 4.84 -16.93 -11.73
N SER A 60 4.38 -16.64 -12.94
CA SER A 60 5.07 -17.00 -14.18
C SER A 60 6.26 -16.10 -14.49
N GLU A 61 6.41 -14.98 -13.78
CA GLU A 61 7.43 -13.94 -14.01
C GLU A 61 7.28 -13.22 -15.38
N ASP A 62 6.20 -13.47 -16.13
CA ASP A 62 5.89 -12.78 -17.38
C ASP A 62 5.19 -11.44 -17.10
N PRO A 63 5.84 -10.28 -17.29
CA PRO A 63 5.24 -8.98 -17.00
C PRO A 63 4.00 -8.68 -17.85
N GLN A 64 3.79 -9.38 -18.97
CA GLN A 64 2.61 -9.18 -19.81
C GLN A 64 1.36 -9.88 -19.26
N ARG A 65 1.52 -10.92 -18.44
CA ARG A 65 0.42 -11.82 -18.05
C ARG A 65 0.32 -12.10 -16.55
N ASP A 66 1.39 -11.91 -15.79
CA ASP A 66 1.48 -12.32 -14.39
C ASP A 66 0.91 -11.25 -13.44
N PRO A 67 -0.24 -11.50 -12.78
CA PRO A 67 -0.83 -10.53 -11.87
C PRO A 67 0.04 -10.29 -10.61
N TRP A 68 0.90 -11.24 -10.25
CA TRP A 68 1.87 -11.05 -9.18
C TRP A 68 2.98 -10.07 -9.57
N VAL A 69 3.35 -9.99 -10.85
CA VAL A 69 4.32 -9.00 -11.36
C VAL A 69 3.63 -7.65 -11.58
N TRP A 70 2.37 -7.64 -12.00
CA TRP A 70 1.62 -6.40 -12.24
C TRP A 70 1.57 -5.48 -11.03
N ARG A 71 1.50 -6.01 -9.80
CA ARG A 71 1.58 -5.17 -8.58
C ARG A 71 2.85 -4.31 -8.52
N GLU A 72 3.97 -4.81 -9.04
CA GLU A 72 5.24 -4.10 -9.05
C GLU A 72 5.25 -3.01 -10.11
N ILE A 73 4.69 -3.33 -11.28
CA ILE A 73 4.52 -2.37 -12.39
C ILE A 73 3.59 -1.22 -11.95
N ILE A 74 2.44 -1.55 -11.35
CA ILE A 74 1.45 -0.57 -10.89
C ILE A 74 2.03 0.31 -9.79
N ALA A 75 2.67 -0.27 -8.78
CA ALA A 75 3.31 0.49 -7.71
C ALA A 75 4.31 1.51 -8.27
N ARG A 76 5.19 1.07 -9.19
CA ARG A 76 6.22 1.92 -9.82
C ARG A 76 5.64 3.03 -10.69
N ARG A 77 4.51 2.80 -11.37
CA ARG A 77 3.83 3.86 -12.14
C ARG A 77 3.38 5.00 -11.23
N GLY A 78 3.00 4.67 -9.99
CA GLY A 78 2.73 5.66 -8.95
C GLY A 78 1.34 6.29 -8.99
N ASP A 79 0.45 5.90 -9.91
CA ASP A 79 -0.91 6.46 -10.01
C ASP A 79 -1.97 5.69 -9.19
N ILE A 80 -1.62 4.53 -8.64
CA ILE A 80 -2.50 3.70 -7.82
C ILE A 80 -1.75 3.30 -6.56
N ALA A 81 -2.38 3.44 -5.38
CA ALA A 81 -1.77 2.99 -4.14
C ALA A 81 -1.75 1.47 -4.08
N TYR A 82 -0.60 0.89 -3.76
CA TYR A 82 -0.46 -0.53 -3.45
C TYR A 82 0.04 -0.72 -2.01
N GLY A 83 -0.57 -1.63 -1.27
CA GLY A 83 -0.23 -1.89 0.12
C GLY A 83 -1.18 -2.82 0.83
N LYS A 84 -0.88 -3.12 2.09
CA LYS A 84 -1.71 -3.97 2.97
C LYS A 84 -2.91 -3.21 3.55
N PHE A 85 -3.87 -2.84 2.70
CA PHE A 85 -5.01 -2.01 3.08
C PHE A 85 -6.24 -2.80 3.57
N PHE A 86 -6.37 -4.08 3.18
CA PHE A 86 -7.62 -4.83 3.31
C PHE A 86 -7.52 -5.91 4.41
N HIS A 87 -7.68 -5.52 5.68
CA HIS A 87 -7.52 -6.42 6.83
C HIS A 87 -6.17 -7.18 6.83
N ASN A 88 -5.07 -6.44 6.73
CA ASN A 88 -3.69 -6.93 6.54
C ASN A 88 -3.39 -7.58 5.18
N LYS A 89 -4.38 -7.70 4.28
CA LYS A 89 -4.17 -8.22 2.93
C LYS A 89 -3.78 -7.10 1.96
N ALA A 90 -2.94 -7.46 1.00
CA ALA A 90 -2.51 -6.56 -0.05
C ALA A 90 -3.64 -6.25 -1.03
N GLY A 91 -3.58 -5.09 -1.66
CA GLY A 91 -4.40 -4.72 -2.79
C GLY A 91 -4.19 -3.27 -3.20
N PHE A 92 -5.09 -2.79 -4.04
CA PHE A 92 -5.00 -1.51 -4.71
C PHE A 92 -6.10 -0.55 -4.28
N ILE A 93 -5.77 0.74 -4.27
CA ILE A 93 -6.73 1.84 -4.11
C ILE A 93 -6.43 2.86 -5.21
N SER A 94 -7.42 3.17 -6.03
CA SER A 94 -7.32 4.23 -7.05
C SER A 94 -6.98 5.57 -6.39
N LYS A 95 -6.22 6.41 -7.09
CA LYS A 95 -5.86 7.73 -6.57
C LYS A 95 -7.09 8.62 -6.32
N LYS A 96 -8.16 8.43 -7.09
CA LYS A 96 -9.45 9.12 -6.92
C LYS A 96 -10.11 8.80 -5.57
N TRP A 97 -10.10 7.53 -5.16
CA TRP A 97 -10.78 7.09 -3.92
C TRP A 97 -9.89 7.14 -2.69
N PHE A 98 -8.58 7.30 -2.87
CA PHE A 98 -7.62 7.33 -1.77
C PHE A 98 -7.93 8.38 -0.68
N PRO A 99 -8.30 9.65 -0.98
CA PRO A 99 -8.52 10.65 0.06
C PRO A 99 -9.66 10.29 1.02
N TYR A 100 -10.76 9.76 0.50
CA TYR A 100 -11.90 9.29 1.32
C TYR A 100 -11.49 8.11 2.21
N PHE A 101 -10.73 7.16 1.65
CA PHE A 101 -10.25 6.01 2.42
C PHE A 101 -9.25 6.43 3.50
N ALA A 102 -8.34 7.36 3.17
CA ALA A 102 -7.40 7.93 4.12
C ALA A 102 -8.13 8.69 5.25
N ASN A 103 -9.14 9.50 4.93
CA ASN A 103 -9.94 10.20 5.94
C ASN A 103 -10.63 9.22 6.89
N TYR A 104 -11.32 8.21 6.34
CA TYR A 104 -11.96 7.15 7.13
C TYR A 104 -10.95 6.43 8.05
N ARG A 105 -9.76 6.11 7.55
CA ARG A 105 -8.74 5.37 8.30
C ARG A 105 -7.99 6.18 9.34
N ARG A 106 -7.78 7.45 9.05
CA ARG A 106 -6.94 8.34 9.87
C ARG A 106 -7.76 9.25 10.76
N ALA A 107 -9.08 9.34 10.55
CA ALA A 107 -9.97 10.26 11.24
C ALA A 107 -9.54 11.73 11.09
N GLY A 108 -9.12 12.12 9.88
CA GLY A 108 -8.63 13.47 9.59
C GLY A 108 -7.23 13.80 10.13
N TYR A 109 -6.55 12.85 10.75
CA TYR A 109 -5.19 13.05 11.25
C TYR A 109 -4.15 12.90 10.13
N ASP A 110 -3.26 13.88 10.00
CA ASP A 110 -1.91 13.57 9.56
C ASP A 110 -1.13 12.90 10.71
N PHE A 111 0.05 12.38 10.41
CA PHE A 111 0.75 11.56 11.39
C PHE A 111 1.35 12.39 12.53
N ASP A 112 1.74 13.64 12.29
CA ASP A 112 2.30 14.50 13.35
C ASP A 112 1.21 14.81 14.38
N ALA A 113 0.02 15.22 13.94
CA ALA A 113 -1.12 15.38 14.83
C ALA A 113 -1.48 14.06 15.55
N ARG A 114 -1.37 12.92 14.86
CA ARG A 114 -1.62 11.60 15.47
C ARG A 114 -0.60 11.27 16.56
N TRP A 115 0.66 11.67 16.36
CA TRP A 115 1.72 11.46 17.33
C TRP A 115 1.55 12.38 18.54
N ASP A 116 1.25 13.65 18.31
CA ASP A 116 1.05 14.65 19.37
C ASP A 116 -0.14 14.30 20.27
N ASP A 117 -1.21 13.72 19.71
CA ASP A 117 -2.35 13.20 20.48
C ASP A 117 -2.10 11.79 21.08
N GLU A 118 -0.87 11.30 21.05
CA GLU A 118 -0.45 9.99 21.61
C GLU A 118 -1.17 8.77 21.00
N LEU A 119 -1.72 8.91 19.80
CA LEU A 119 -2.45 7.86 19.07
C LEU A 119 -1.53 6.97 18.21
N ALA A 120 -0.25 7.34 18.08
CA ALA A 120 0.77 6.56 17.40
C ALA A 120 1.79 5.98 18.39
N SER A 121 2.20 4.73 18.17
CA SER A 121 3.24 4.10 18.98
C SER A 121 4.62 4.65 18.66
N PHE A 122 5.53 4.59 19.62
CA PHE A 122 6.94 4.99 19.41
C PHE A 122 7.61 4.23 18.25
N ARG A 123 7.25 2.97 18.03
CA ARG A 123 7.72 2.17 16.89
C ARG A 123 7.23 2.71 15.55
N GLN A 124 6.00 3.23 15.49
CA GLN A 124 5.48 3.89 14.30
C GLN A 124 6.19 5.23 14.07
N LYS A 125 6.37 6.05 15.12
CA LYS A 125 7.12 7.32 15.04
C LYS A 125 8.52 7.12 14.47
N LYS A 126 9.28 6.16 15.01
CA LYS A 126 10.62 5.81 14.49
C LYS A 126 10.65 5.48 12.99
N ILE A 127 9.58 4.90 12.44
CA ILE A 127 9.49 4.60 11.01
C ILE A 127 9.09 5.86 10.24
N MET A 128 8.05 6.57 10.66
CA MET A 128 7.54 7.73 9.94
C MET A 128 8.53 8.90 9.92
N ASP A 129 9.34 9.04 10.96
CA ASP A 129 10.44 10.03 11.02
C ASP A 129 11.47 9.85 9.91
N LEU A 130 11.57 8.65 9.33
CA LEU A 130 12.45 8.43 8.17
C LEU A 130 11.90 9.05 6.87
N PHE A 131 10.61 9.42 6.83
CA PHE A 131 9.91 9.92 5.64
C PHE A 131 9.41 11.35 5.79
N MET A 132 9.14 11.78 7.02
CA MET A 132 8.63 13.12 7.36
C MET A 132 9.72 14.17 7.44
N ASP A 133 10.98 13.76 7.30
CA ASP A 133 12.10 14.62 7.61
C ASP A 133 12.39 15.65 6.52
N ASP A 134 11.63 16.73 6.54
CA ASP A 134 12.12 18.06 6.15
C ASP A 134 12.88 18.72 7.33
N ARG A 135 13.11 18.04 8.48
CA ARG A 135 13.90 18.57 9.61
C ARG A 135 15.40 18.49 9.28
N ILE A 136 15.88 19.51 8.60
CA ILE A 136 16.90 20.34 9.23
C ILE A 136 16.26 21.71 9.31
N ASP A 137 15.79 22.10 10.49
CA ASP A 137 15.91 23.51 10.85
C ASP A 137 17.37 23.85 10.54
N GLU A 138 17.61 24.83 9.67
CA GLU A 138 18.93 25.25 9.16
C GLU A 138 19.96 25.56 10.27
N GLU A 139 19.58 25.44 11.54
CA GLU A 139 20.36 25.77 12.73
C GLU A 139 20.92 24.56 13.51
N SER A 140 20.57 23.30 13.21
CA SER A 140 21.16 22.14 13.92
C SER A 140 22.34 21.53 13.14
N ASP A 141 23.55 21.93 13.53
CA ASP A 141 24.87 21.37 13.20
C ASP A 141 25.24 21.33 11.70
N GLU A 142 25.93 22.37 11.23
CA GLU A 142 26.60 22.45 9.91
C GLU A 142 27.51 21.25 9.62
N GLU A 143 28.06 20.61 10.66
CA GLU A 143 28.91 19.42 10.55
C GLU A 143 28.12 18.14 10.21
N PHE A 144 26.83 18.06 10.60
CA PHE A 144 25.92 16.97 10.26
C PHE A 144 25.25 17.15 8.87
N ALA A 145 25.04 18.42 8.47
CA ALA A 145 24.54 18.76 7.14
C ALA A 145 25.53 18.38 6.01
N ALA A 146 26.84 18.40 6.28
CA ALA A 146 27.88 18.06 5.32
C ALA A 146 27.97 16.56 4.96
N GLU A 147 27.42 15.67 5.80
CA GLU A 147 27.31 14.22 5.55
C GLU A 147 25.94 13.80 4.98
N LYS A 148 25.07 14.74 4.57
CA LYS A 148 23.81 14.40 3.89
C LYS A 148 24.09 13.82 2.50
N LEU A 149 24.13 12.48 2.42
CA LEU A 149 24.01 11.74 1.17
C LEU A 149 22.67 12.13 0.51
N ASP A 150 22.67 12.32 -0.81
CA ASP A 150 21.48 12.59 -1.66
C ASP A 150 20.28 11.66 -1.32
N SER A 151 20.57 10.50 -0.72
CA SER A 151 19.59 9.54 -0.23
C SER A 151 18.72 9.98 0.95
N MET A 152 18.94 11.14 1.58
CA MET A 152 18.15 11.60 2.73
C MET A 152 17.01 12.58 2.36
N TYR A 153 16.92 12.97 1.08
CA TYR A 153 15.69 13.50 0.48
C TYR A 153 14.83 12.40 -0.16
N ASN A 154 15.22 11.12 0.02
CA ASN A 154 14.49 10.00 -0.54
C ASN A 154 13.13 9.90 0.14
N THR A 155 12.11 10.23 -0.64
CA THR A 155 10.72 9.90 -0.36
C THR A 155 10.50 8.38 -0.33
N GLU A 156 11.49 7.58 -0.75
CA GLU A 156 11.39 6.15 -0.98
C GLU A 156 12.48 5.36 -0.27
N LEU A 157 12.10 4.41 0.60
CA LEU A 157 13.05 3.57 1.33
C LEU A 157 12.75 2.09 1.17
N PHE A 158 13.80 1.29 0.99
CA PHE A 158 13.67 -0.16 1.02
C PHE A 158 13.23 -0.66 2.40
N SER A 159 12.43 -1.73 2.42
CA SER A 159 11.99 -2.37 3.66
C SER A 159 13.12 -2.72 4.64
N PHE A 160 14.29 -3.14 4.13
CA PHE A 160 15.43 -3.49 4.97
C PHE A 160 16.16 -2.25 5.52
N ASP A 161 16.16 -1.14 4.79
CA ASP A 161 16.74 0.13 5.25
C ASP A 161 15.84 0.73 6.33
N ILE A 162 14.53 0.76 6.13
CA ILE A 162 13.56 1.19 7.16
C ILE A 162 13.78 0.38 8.44
N LYS A 163 13.85 -0.95 8.33
CA LYS A 163 14.07 -1.84 9.49
C LYS A 163 15.35 -1.50 10.24
N LYS A 164 16.45 -1.25 9.52
CA LYS A 164 17.75 -0.93 10.10
C LYS A 164 17.76 0.47 10.73
N LEU A 165 17.32 1.49 9.99
CA LEU A 165 17.36 2.90 10.37
C LEU A 165 16.41 3.20 11.53
N ALA A 166 15.21 2.60 11.54
CA ALA A 166 14.28 2.70 12.66
C ALA A 166 14.68 1.84 13.89
N GLY A 167 15.84 1.18 13.85
CA GLY A 167 16.41 0.46 14.98
C GLY A 167 15.72 -0.86 15.34
N PHE A 168 15.10 -1.54 14.37
CA PHE A 168 14.51 -2.86 14.60
C PHE A 168 15.54 -3.97 14.46
N GLY A 169 15.60 -4.88 15.43
CA GLY A 169 16.51 -6.02 15.37
C GLY A 169 17.05 -6.46 16.74
N LYS A 170 18.21 -7.11 16.72
CA LYS A 170 18.85 -7.64 17.93
C LYS A 170 19.23 -6.48 18.86
N GLY A 171 18.65 -6.46 20.06
CA GLY A 171 18.88 -5.41 21.05
C GLY A 171 18.11 -4.10 20.80
N GLY A 172 17.25 -4.05 19.78
CA GLY A 172 16.41 -2.90 19.45
C GLY A 172 14.92 -3.25 19.41
N GLU A 173 14.19 -2.53 18.58
CA GLU A 173 12.73 -2.69 18.44
C GLU A 173 12.36 -4.04 17.81
N LYS A 174 11.19 -4.56 18.20
CA LYS A 174 10.61 -5.81 17.67
C LYS A 174 9.32 -5.54 16.91
N GLY A 175 8.90 -6.52 16.10
CA GLY A 175 7.62 -6.48 15.40
C GLY A 175 7.59 -5.51 14.22
N PHE A 176 8.69 -5.40 13.47
CA PHE A 176 8.82 -4.55 12.29
C PHE A 176 7.68 -4.79 11.28
N GLU A 177 7.46 -6.04 10.87
CA GLU A 177 6.43 -6.40 9.87
C GLU A 177 5.02 -5.98 10.31
N GLY A 178 4.70 -6.14 11.60
CA GLY A 178 3.43 -5.73 12.16
C GLY A 178 3.29 -4.20 12.17
N THR A 179 4.36 -3.49 12.52
CA THR A 179 4.37 -2.02 12.53
C THR A 179 4.20 -1.45 11.11
N MET A 180 4.92 -2.00 10.13
CA MET A 180 4.76 -1.65 8.71
C MET A 180 3.36 -1.95 8.19
N THR A 181 2.77 -3.07 8.60
CA THR A 181 1.40 -3.43 8.20
C THR A 181 0.38 -2.47 8.80
N GLN A 182 0.54 -2.07 10.06
CA GLN A 182 -0.32 -1.08 10.72
C GLN A 182 -0.26 0.29 10.03
N LEU A 183 0.94 0.77 9.70
CA LEU A 183 1.13 2.04 8.97
C LEU A 183 0.50 1.98 7.56
N GLN A 184 0.59 0.84 6.86
CA GLN A 184 -0.10 0.64 5.59
C GLN A 184 -1.62 0.61 5.76
N MET A 185 -2.16 -0.13 6.73
CA MET A 185 -3.61 -0.16 6.97
C MET A 185 -4.19 1.20 7.34
N GLN A 186 -3.39 2.03 8.01
CA GLN A 186 -3.72 3.42 8.33
C GLN A 186 -3.43 4.38 7.17
N THR A 187 -2.95 3.86 6.04
CA THR A 187 -2.59 4.57 4.81
C THR A 187 -1.43 5.55 4.94
N TYR A 188 -0.67 5.57 6.04
CA TYR A 188 0.50 6.45 6.19
C TYR A 188 1.71 6.03 5.35
N LEU A 189 1.78 4.75 4.98
CA LEU A 189 2.78 4.24 4.04
C LEU A 189 2.12 3.41 2.96
N CYS A 190 2.69 3.45 1.77
CA CYS A 190 2.34 2.58 0.65
C CYS A 190 3.63 2.03 0.04
N ALA A 191 3.53 0.86 -0.59
CA ALA A 191 4.63 0.35 -1.41
C ALA A 191 4.60 1.09 -2.76
N CYS A 192 5.68 1.81 -3.07
CA CYS A 192 5.79 2.62 -4.28
C CYS A 192 6.69 1.99 -5.35
N ASP A 193 7.50 0.99 -5.00
CA ASP A 193 8.29 0.23 -5.99
C ASP A 193 8.71 -1.14 -5.42
N PHE A 194 9.21 -1.99 -6.30
CA PHE A 194 9.88 -3.24 -5.99
C PHE A 194 11.15 -3.31 -6.82
N ARG A 195 12.31 -3.20 -6.15
CA ARG A 195 13.62 -3.12 -6.82
C ARG A 195 14.55 -4.22 -6.33
N LYS A 196 15.43 -4.70 -7.21
CA LYS A 196 16.53 -5.59 -6.78
C LYS A 196 17.55 -4.81 -5.97
N ARG A 197 18.29 -5.52 -5.12
CA ARG A 197 19.42 -4.92 -4.41
C ARG A 197 20.58 -4.73 -5.36
N LEU A 198 21.38 -3.70 -5.12
CA LEU A 198 22.63 -3.47 -5.84
C LEU A 198 23.81 -3.94 -5.01
N ASN A 199 24.72 -4.70 -5.63
CA ASN A 199 25.97 -5.09 -4.97
C ASN A 199 26.97 -3.91 -4.97
N LYS A 200 28.15 -4.09 -4.35
CA LYS A 200 29.20 -3.05 -4.28
C LYS A 200 29.68 -2.53 -5.65
N LYS A 201 29.37 -3.24 -6.75
CA LYS A 201 29.71 -2.86 -8.12
C LYS A 201 28.51 -2.27 -8.88
N GLY A 202 27.38 -2.02 -8.21
CA GLY A 202 26.17 -1.48 -8.81
C GLY A 202 25.33 -2.48 -9.60
N ALA A 203 25.66 -3.78 -9.58
CA ALA A 203 24.88 -4.79 -10.31
C ALA A 203 23.74 -5.35 -9.45
N GLU A 204 22.58 -5.53 -10.07
CA GLU A 204 21.38 -6.09 -9.44
C GLU A 204 21.59 -7.54 -8.98
N TYR A 205 21.03 -7.89 -7.82
CA TYR A 205 21.02 -9.26 -7.32
C TYR A 205 19.84 -9.54 -6.39
N GLY A 206 19.50 -10.82 -6.27
CA GLY A 206 18.42 -11.29 -5.41
C GLY A 206 17.01 -10.99 -5.96
N TRP A 207 16.03 -11.16 -5.08
CA TRP A 207 14.62 -10.89 -5.36
C TRP A 207 14.30 -9.40 -5.25
N ASN A 208 13.21 -8.98 -5.90
CA ASN A 208 12.70 -7.63 -5.74
C ASN A 208 12.26 -7.39 -4.30
N VAL A 209 12.67 -6.26 -3.74
CA VAL A 209 12.35 -5.84 -2.38
C VAL A 209 11.44 -4.64 -2.43
N ALA A 210 10.39 -4.65 -1.61
CA ALA A 210 9.45 -3.55 -1.47
C ALA A 210 10.17 -2.26 -1.02
N VAL A 211 9.85 -1.18 -1.73
CA VAL A 211 10.21 0.20 -1.44
C VAL A 211 8.94 0.92 -1.02
N TYR A 212 9.02 1.72 0.04
CA TYR A 212 7.87 2.40 0.61
C TYR A 212 8.03 3.91 0.56
N SER A 213 6.90 4.61 0.47
CA SER A 213 6.80 6.06 0.57
C SER A 213 5.52 6.48 1.30
N MET A 214 5.48 7.74 1.71
CA MET A 214 4.26 8.41 2.15
C MET A 214 3.41 8.80 0.93
N PRO A 215 2.10 8.55 0.93
CA PRO A 215 1.21 9.04 -0.13
C PRO A 215 1.33 10.55 -0.38
N GLU A 216 1.59 11.34 0.66
CA GLU A 216 1.77 12.80 0.59
C GLU A 216 3.01 13.17 -0.22
N LYS A 217 4.09 12.37 -0.13
CA LYS A 217 5.30 12.57 -0.94
C LYS A 217 5.11 12.08 -2.39
N LEU A 218 4.17 11.15 -2.64
CA LEU A 218 3.83 10.67 -3.99
C LEU A 218 2.85 11.60 -4.72
N TRP A 219 1.84 12.12 -4.03
CA TRP A 219 0.68 12.79 -4.64
C TRP A 219 0.42 14.21 -4.14
N GLY A 220 1.19 14.69 -3.17
CA GLY A 220 0.98 15.97 -2.51
C GLY A 220 0.01 15.86 -1.34
N TYR A 221 0.28 16.68 -0.31
CA TYR A 221 -0.54 16.76 0.89
C TYR A 221 -2.00 17.10 0.57
N ASP A 222 -2.22 18.15 -0.24
CA ASP A 222 -3.55 18.64 -0.60
C ASP A 222 -4.45 17.57 -1.23
N HIS A 223 -3.88 16.70 -2.07
CA HIS A 223 -4.65 15.60 -2.67
C HIS A 223 -5.05 14.59 -1.61
N VAL A 224 -4.08 14.12 -0.82
CA VAL A 224 -4.30 13.07 0.19
C VAL A 224 -5.28 13.51 1.28
N THR A 225 -5.24 14.78 1.67
CA THR A 225 -6.09 15.35 2.71
C THR A 225 -7.35 16.04 2.17
N SER A 226 -7.61 15.98 0.86
CA SER A 226 -8.75 16.66 0.22
C SER A 226 -10.14 16.28 0.76
N ALA A 227 -10.28 15.12 1.40
CA ALA A 227 -11.51 14.68 2.05
C ALA A 227 -11.57 14.96 3.57
N TYR A 228 -10.55 15.60 4.18
CA TYR A 228 -10.51 15.80 5.63
C TYR A 228 -11.49 16.89 6.12
N GLY A 229 -12.12 17.62 5.20
CA GLY A 229 -13.20 18.55 5.50
C GLY A 229 -14.54 17.89 5.83
N GLU A 230 -14.72 16.60 5.52
CA GLU A 230 -15.88 15.81 5.92
C GLU A 230 -15.53 14.85 7.07
N SER A 231 -16.54 14.43 7.82
CA SER A 231 -16.36 13.46 8.90
C SER A 231 -15.88 12.10 8.34
N PRO A 232 -15.14 11.32 9.14
CA PRO A 232 -14.72 9.97 8.74
C PRO A 232 -15.91 9.05 8.41
N GLU A 233 -17.05 9.26 9.08
CA GLU A 233 -18.31 8.58 8.83
C GLU A 233 -18.89 8.92 7.45
N GLU A 234 -18.88 10.20 7.05
CA GLU A 234 -19.32 10.62 5.71
C GLU A 234 -18.44 10.01 4.61
N SER A 235 -17.11 9.98 4.80
CA SER A 235 -16.21 9.29 3.88
C SER A 235 -16.50 7.79 3.80
N TRP A 236 -16.81 7.14 4.93
CA TRP A 236 -17.21 5.74 4.95
C TRP A 236 -18.53 5.49 4.20
N GLU A 237 -19.54 6.34 4.40
CA GLU A 237 -20.83 6.24 3.71
C GLU A 237 -20.67 6.37 2.18
N ARG A 238 -19.78 7.26 1.72
CA ARG A 238 -19.43 7.36 0.29
C ARG A 238 -18.81 6.07 -0.25
N ILE A 239 -17.86 5.50 0.50
CA ILE A 239 -17.19 4.25 0.11
C ILE A 239 -18.21 3.11 0.04
N VAL A 240 -19.07 2.96 1.05
CA VAL A 240 -20.12 1.93 1.07
C VAL A 240 -21.07 2.10 -0.10
N LYS A 241 -21.55 3.33 -0.35
CA LYS A 241 -22.45 3.60 -1.48
C LYS A 241 -21.81 3.24 -2.83
N HIS A 242 -20.54 3.62 -3.04
CA HIS A 242 -19.82 3.25 -4.26
C HIS A 242 -19.63 1.74 -4.38
N MET A 243 -19.32 1.06 -3.27
CA MET A 243 -19.22 -0.40 -3.25
C MET A 243 -20.56 -1.08 -3.53
N ASP A 244 -21.69 -0.54 -3.06
CA ASP A 244 -23.03 -1.06 -3.35
C ASP A 244 -23.40 -0.87 -4.84
N ASP A 245 -22.95 0.22 -5.46
CA ASP A 245 -23.17 0.48 -6.89
C ASP A 245 -22.39 -0.51 -7.79
N ILE A 246 -21.14 -0.83 -7.42
CA ILE A 246 -20.26 -1.73 -8.20
C ILE A 246 -20.48 -3.21 -7.85
N TYR A 247 -20.72 -3.51 -6.57
CA TYR A 247 -20.89 -4.86 -6.04
C TYR A 247 -22.21 -4.99 -5.27
N PRO A 248 -23.37 -4.93 -5.94
CA PRO A 248 -24.69 -4.93 -5.27
C PRO A 248 -25.01 -6.22 -4.50
N ILE A 249 -24.23 -7.28 -4.71
CA ILE A 249 -24.33 -8.54 -3.95
C ILE A 249 -23.62 -8.47 -2.59
N ALA A 250 -22.76 -7.48 -2.38
CA ALA A 250 -22.00 -7.33 -1.15
C ALA A 250 -22.90 -6.74 -0.06
N THR A 251 -22.92 -7.37 1.11
CA THR A 251 -23.55 -6.78 2.28
C THR A 251 -22.62 -5.75 2.91
N GLU A 252 -23.17 -4.71 3.56
CA GLU A 252 -22.39 -3.74 4.32
C GLU A 252 -21.43 -4.42 5.33
N LYS A 253 -21.86 -5.54 5.94
CA LYS A 253 -21.01 -6.33 6.84
C LYS A 253 -19.79 -6.92 6.15
N GLN A 254 -19.93 -7.43 4.92
CA GLN A 254 -18.81 -7.94 4.12
C GLN A 254 -17.89 -6.79 3.70
N ILE A 255 -18.45 -5.68 3.21
CA ILE A 255 -17.69 -4.47 2.84
C ILE A 255 -16.87 -3.99 4.03
N LYS A 256 -17.51 -3.85 5.20
CA LYS A 256 -16.84 -3.47 6.45
C LYS A 256 -15.74 -4.44 6.83
N LYS A 257 -15.94 -5.75 6.69
CA LYS A 257 -14.91 -6.72 7.08
C LYS A 257 -13.70 -6.72 6.14
N VAL A 258 -13.88 -6.38 4.86
CA VAL A 258 -12.79 -6.28 3.88
C VAL A 258 -12.08 -4.92 3.97
N LEU A 259 -12.83 -3.83 4.12
CA LEU A 259 -12.31 -2.45 4.02
C LEU A 259 -11.95 -1.81 5.37
N LYS A 260 -12.28 -2.42 6.52
CA LYS A 260 -11.93 -1.94 7.88
C LYS A 260 -10.59 -2.47 8.40
#